data_AF-A0A3C2A6I7-F1
#
_entry.id   AF-A0A3C2A6I7-F1
#
_cell.length_a   1.000
_cell.length_b   1.000
_cell.length_c   1.000
_cell.angle_alpha   90.00
_cell.angle_beta   90.00
_cell.angle_gamma   90.00
#
_symmetry.space_group_name_H-M   'P 1'
#
loop_
_entity.id
_entity.type
_entity.pdbx_description
1 polymer ?
#
loop_
_entity_poly.entity_id
_entity_poly.type
_entity_poly.pdbx_seq_one_letter_code
_entity_poly.pdbx_strand_id
1 'polypeptide(L)'
;MASDHTARDRAKVAAMGRRLTQFCDHRGITLAQVADRCGTSPQVLNNLSAGMNVAGKLFVRIASAYPELNLTWWLQGVGEMLNMLGESGPPPPPLQTRADTLSATPPGKTAKARERYARDWAALFEDALMERLHLVALYADFQDRLIDRLTDLHRHD
;
A
#
# COMPACT_ATOMS: atom_id res chain seq x y z
N MET A 1 -29.20 -11.55 5.77
CA MET A 1 -28.11 -11.13 6.68
C MET A 1 -26.84 -10.62 5.96
N ALA A 2 -26.92 -10.14 4.71
CA ALA A 2 -25.75 -9.66 3.94
C ALA A 2 -25.40 -8.17 4.14
N SER A 3 -26.15 -7.44 4.98
CA SER A 3 -26.06 -5.97 5.06
C SER A 3 -24.90 -5.47 5.95
N ASP A 4 -24.47 -6.27 6.92
CA ASP A 4 -23.56 -5.83 8.00
C ASP A 4 -22.08 -5.86 7.61
N HIS A 5 -21.67 -6.83 6.79
CA HIS A 5 -20.28 -6.97 6.33
C HIS A 5 -19.87 -5.78 5.43
N THR A 6 -20.75 -5.42 4.49
CA THR A 6 -20.54 -4.33 3.53
C THR A 6 -20.49 -2.96 4.22
N ALA A 7 -21.27 -2.77 5.29
CA ALA A 7 -21.25 -1.54 6.08
C ALA A 7 -19.92 -1.37 6.83
N ARG A 8 -19.44 -2.46 7.44
CA ARG A 8 -18.14 -2.50 8.12
C ARG A 8 -16.97 -2.24 7.18
N ASP A 9 -17.00 -2.80 5.98
CA ASP A 9 -15.94 -2.61 4.99
C ASP A 9 -15.90 -1.17 4.47
N ARG A 10 -17.07 -0.59 4.21
CA ARG A 10 -17.20 0.83 3.82
C ARG A 10 -16.65 1.77 4.91
N ALA A 11 -16.93 1.47 6.17
CA ALA A 11 -16.43 2.25 7.31
C ALA A 11 -14.90 2.20 7.43
N LYS A 12 -14.29 1.05 7.14
CA LYS A 12 -12.82 0.88 7.11
C LYS A 12 -12.20 1.72 6.00
N VAL A 13 -12.74 1.67 4.79
CA VAL A 13 -12.23 2.46 3.66
C VAL A 13 -12.37 3.96 3.93
N ALA A 14 -13.49 4.40 4.48
CA ALA A 14 -13.69 5.80 4.86
C ALA A 14 -12.67 6.25 5.92
N ALA A 15 -12.27 5.35 6.83
CA ALA A 15 -11.23 5.63 7.82
C ALA A 15 -9.85 5.86 7.18
N MET A 16 -9.53 5.12 6.10
CA MET A 16 -8.30 5.34 5.33
C MET A 16 -8.30 6.73 4.67
N GLY A 17 -9.44 7.16 4.11
CA GLY A 17 -9.58 8.49 3.54
C GLY A 17 -9.41 9.59 4.59
N ARG A 18 -10.04 9.47 5.76
CA ARG A 18 -9.86 10.42 6.87
C ARG A 18 -8.41 10.55 7.33
N ARG A 19 -7.68 9.43 7.42
CA ARG A 19 -6.26 9.45 7.78
C ARG A 19 -5.40 10.07 6.69
N LEU A 20 -5.76 9.88 5.41
CA LEU A 20 -5.08 10.58 4.33
C LEU A 20 -5.29 12.09 4.43
N THR A 21 -6.49 12.56 4.78
CA THR A 21 -6.76 13.98 5.03
C THR A 21 -5.93 14.51 6.19
N GLN A 22 -5.83 13.77 7.31
CA GLN A 22 -4.98 14.16 8.44
C GLN A 22 -3.51 14.32 8.04
N PHE A 23 -3.00 13.42 7.19
CA PHE A 23 -1.66 13.55 6.64
C PHE A 23 -1.52 14.79 5.74
N CYS A 24 -2.54 15.09 4.92
CA CYS A 24 -2.56 16.30 4.08
C CYS A 24 -2.48 17.57 4.94
N ASP A 25 -3.29 17.64 5.99
CA ASP A 25 -3.32 18.76 6.94
C ASP A 25 -1.95 18.95 7.62
N HIS A 26 -1.32 17.85 8.04
CA HIS A 26 0.02 17.87 8.62
C HIS A 26 1.09 18.37 7.65
N ARG A 27 1.02 17.96 6.37
CA ARG A 27 1.96 18.37 5.31
C ARG A 27 1.66 19.76 4.76
N GLY A 28 0.52 20.38 5.10
CA GLY A 28 0.07 21.64 4.51
C GLY A 28 -0.26 21.52 3.01
N ILE A 29 -0.68 20.33 2.56
CA ILE A 29 -1.07 20.05 1.18
C ILE A 29 -2.56 19.71 1.10
N THR A 30 -3.14 19.83 -0.08
CA THR A 30 -4.54 19.45 -0.33
C THR A 30 -4.63 18.05 -0.92
N LEU A 31 -5.78 17.39 -0.78
CA LEU A 31 -6.06 16.13 -1.47
C LEU A 31 -5.94 16.27 -3.00
N ALA A 32 -6.27 17.43 -3.57
CA ALA A 32 -6.08 17.66 -5.01
C ALA A 32 -4.59 17.59 -5.40
N GLN A 33 -3.71 18.20 -4.62
CA GLN A 33 -2.26 18.10 -4.84
C GLN A 33 -1.73 16.68 -4.64
N VAL A 34 -2.32 15.90 -3.72
CA VAL A 34 -2.03 14.47 -3.59
C VAL A 34 -2.46 13.72 -4.84
N ALA A 35 -3.65 13.99 -5.38
CA ALA A 35 -4.16 13.36 -6.58
C ALA A 35 -3.24 13.63 -7.78
N ASP A 36 -2.86 14.90 -7.98
CA ASP A 36 -1.94 15.32 -9.04
C ASP A 36 -0.58 14.62 -8.92
N ARG A 37 0.01 14.63 -7.71
CA ARG A 37 1.31 14.00 -7.46
C ARG A 37 1.29 12.48 -7.66
N CYS A 38 0.16 11.84 -7.38
CA CYS A 38 -0.02 10.40 -7.53
C CYS A 38 -0.52 10.00 -8.94
N GLY A 39 -0.73 10.95 -9.85
CA GLY A 39 -1.28 10.67 -11.19
C GLY A 39 -2.66 10.03 -11.12
N THR A 40 -3.53 10.53 -10.23
CA THR A 40 -4.93 10.10 -10.10
C THR A 40 -5.87 11.29 -10.13
N SER A 41 -7.18 11.07 -10.27
CA SER A 41 -8.14 12.17 -10.22
C SER A 41 -8.55 12.49 -8.78
N PRO A 42 -8.84 13.77 -8.46
CA PRO A 42 -9.36 14.15 -7.15
C PRO A 42 -10.62 13.36 -6.74
N GLN A 43 -11.43 12.95 -7.73
CA GLN A 43 -12.62 12.13 -7.51
C GLN A 43 -12.28 10.77 -6.87
N VAL A 44 -11.15 10.15 -7.23
CA VAL A 44 -10.74 8.85 -6.66
C VAL A 44 -10.42 9.00 -5.17
N LEU A 45 -9.79 10.10 -4.76
CA LEU A 45 -9.52 10.38 -3.34
C LEU A 45 -10.79 10.77 -2.56
N ASN A 46 -11.72 11.45 -3.21
CA ASN A 46 -13.04 11.73 -2.63
C ASN A 46 -13.83 10.43 -2.42
N ASN A 47 -13.76 9.48 -3.35
CA ASN A 47 -14.36 8.15 -3.23
C ASN A 47 -13.76 7.37 -2.05
N LEU A 48 -12.43 7.43 -1.86
CA LEU A 48 -11.75 6.84 -0.70
C LEU A 48 -12.30 7.45 0.61
N SER A 49 -12.45 8.78 0.66
CA SER A 49 -13.00 9.50 1.81
C SER A 49 -14.46 9.16 2.11
N ALA A 50 -15.24 8.87 1.06
CA ALA A 50 -16.62 8.39 1.15
C ALA A 50 -16.72 6.88 1.48
N GLY A 51 -15.59 6.17 1.63
CA GLY A 51 -15.55 4.73 1.89
C GLY A 51 -15.92 3.87 0.70
N MET A 52 -15.96 4.44 -0.50
CA MET A 52 -16.22 3.69 -1.72
C MET A 52 -14.99 2.90 -2.14
N ASN A 53 -15.24 1.78 -2.83
CA ASN A 53 -14.16 0.92 -3.30
C ASN A 53 -13.26 1.69 -4.28
N VAL A 54 -11.96 1.66 -4.04
CA VAL A 54 -10.94 2.30 -4.87
C VAL A 54 -9.93 1.26 -5.33
N ALA A 55 -9.35 1.45 -6.50
CA ALA A 55 -8.38 0.52 -7.05
C ALA A 55 -7.16 0.39 -6.12
N GLY A 56 -6.69 -0.84 -5.88
CA GLY A 56 -5.50 -1.12 -5.07
C GLY A 56 -4.26 -0.33 -5.52
N LYS A 57 -4.14 -0.03 -6.82
CA LYS A 57 -3.08 0.81 -7.41
C LYS A 57 -2.98 2.20 -6.79
N LEU A 58 -4.08 2.75 -6.25
CA LEU A 58 -4.07 4.04 -5.58
C LEU A 58 -3.15 4.04 -4.35
N PHE A 59 -3.22 2.98 -3.54
CA PHE A 59 -2.42 2.85 -2.32
C PHE A 59 -0.94 2.73 -2.64
N VAL A 60 -0.60 1.97 -3.68
CA VAL A 60 0.77 1.83 -4.21
C VAL A 60 1.33 3.18 -4.66
N ARG A 61 0.54 3.98 -5.39
CA ARG A 61 0.95 5.31 -5.88
C ARG A 61 1.17 6.30 -4.74
N ILE A 62 0.26 6.35 -3.76
CA ILE A 62 0.40 7.23 -2.59
C ILE A 62 1.61 6.82 -1.73
N ALA A 63 1.79 5.52 -1.46
CA ALA A 63 2.94 5.02 -0.72
C ALA A 63 4.28 5.38 -1.38
N SER A 64 4.33 5.33 -2.71
CA SER A 64 5.53 5.64 -3.47
C SER A 64 5.80 7.16 -3.55
N ALA A 65 4.74 7.97 -3.58
CA ALA A 65 4.84 9.43 -3.62
C ALA A 65 5.17 10.06 -2.25
N TYR A 66 4.81 9.38 -1.16
CA TYR A 66 4.97 9.83 0.23
C TYR A 66 5.61 8.72 1.09
N PRO A 67 6.91 8.43 0.90
CA PRO A 67 7.61 7.37 1.64
C PRO A 67 7.69 7.63 3.16
N GLU A 68 7.52 8.88 3.58
CA GLU A 68 7.40 9.25 5.00
C GLU A 68 6.05 8.88 5.63
N LEU A 69 5.01 8.59 4.83
CA LEU A 69 3.72 8.16 5.34
C LEU A 69 3.80 6.71 5.80
N ASN A 70 3.47 6.45 7.06
CA ASN A 70 3.40 5.11 7.60
C ASN A 70 2.17 4.38 7.04
N LEU A 71 2.40 3.34 6.23
CA LEU A 71 1.34 2.53 5.62
C LEU A 71 0.48 1.79 6.64
N THR A 72 1.09 1.26 7.70
CA THR A 72 0.37 0.57 8.78
C THR A 72 -0.58 1.52 9.49
N TRP A 73 -0.11 2.73 9.80
CA TRP A 73 -0.98 3.77 10.34
C TRP A 73 -2.07 4.16 9.36
N TRP A 74 -1.75 4.37 8.09
CA TRP A 74 -2.73 4.82 7.11
C TRP A 74 -3.81 3.78 6.83
N LEU A 75 -3.46 2.50 6.69
CA LEU A 75 -4.40 1.43 6.36
C LEU A 75 -5.15 0.91 7.59
N GLN A 76 -4.47 0.78 8.72
CA GLN A 76 -4.99 0.10 9.90
C GLN A 76 -5.27 1.04 11.08
N GLY A 77 -4.71 2.25 11.09
CA GLY A 77 -4.84 3.21 12.19
C GLY A 77 -3.96 2.87 13.40
N VAL A 78 -2.91 2.08 13.21
CA VAL A 78 -2.01 1.62 14.27
C VAL A 78 -0.64 2.28 14.12
N GLY A 79 -0.11 2.81 15.22
CA GLY A 79 1.21 3.44 15.27
C GLY A 79 1.16 4.95 15.03
N GLU A 80 2.28 5.50 14.57
CA GLU A 80 2.43 6.92 14.26
C GLU A 80 2.20 7.20 12.77
N MET A 81 1.73 8.41 12.46
CA MET A 81 1.42 8.82 11.08
C MET A 81 2.65 8.84 10.17
N LEU A 82 3.77 9.32 10.68
CA LEU A 82 5.01 9.39 9.93
C LEU A 82 5.91 8.22 10.32
N ASN A 83 6.63 7.71 9.33
CA ASN A 83 7.82 6.92 9.59
C ASN A 83 8.83 7.84 10.30
N MET A 84 9.26 7.48 11.50
CA MET A 84 10.30 8.23 12.22
C MET A 84 11.53 8.33 11.30
N LEU A 85 11.89 9.55 10.91
CA LEU A 85 13.14 9.87 10.19
C LEU A 85 14.32 9.42 11.05
N GLY A 86 14.73 8.17 10.90
CA GLY A 86 15.71 7.52 11.76
C GLY A 86 15.60 6.00 11.78
N GLU A 87 14.44 5.43 11.45
CA GLU A 87 14.32 4.00 11.15
C GLU A 87 14.38 3.76 9.65
N SER A 88 15.46 4.25 9.02
CA SER A 88 16.19 3.35 8.12
C SER A 88 16.86 2.30 9.02
N GLY A 89 16.06 1.43 9.64
CA GLY A 89 16.58 0.12 10.00
C GLY A 89 17.21 -0.46 8.74
N PRO A 90 18.26 -1.31 8.86
CA PRO A 90 18.77 -2.02 7.69
C PRO A 90 17.57 -2.52 6.89
N PRO A 91 17.52 -2.30 5.56
CA PRO A 91 16.38 -2.70 4.75
C PRO A 91 15.98 -4.10 5.20
N PRO A 92 14.70 -4.34 5.53
CA PRO A 92 14.28 -5.62 6.07
C PRO A 92 14.92 -6.69 5.19
N PRO A 93 15.56 -7.72 5.78
CA PRO A 93 16.35 -8.67 5.03
C PRO A 93 15.54 -9.14 3.82
N PRO A 94 16.19 -9.33 2.64
CA PRO A 94 15.49 -9.69 1.43
C PRO A 94 14.45 -10.78 1.71
N LEU A 95 13.29 -10.74 1.05
CA LEU A 95 12.24 -11.75 1.26
C LEU A 95 12.78 -13.17 1.20
N GLN A 96 13.80 -13.40 0.35
CA GLN A 96 14.56 -14.63 0.28
C GLN A 96 15.23 -15.00 1.61
N THR A 97 16.02 -14.09 2.19
CA THR A 97 16.69 -14.30 3.49
C THR A 97 15.70 -14.56 4.62
N ARG A 98 14.54 -13.89 4.60
CA ARG A 98 13.45 -14.12 5.57
C ARG A 98 12.81 -15.49 5.38
N ALA A 99 12.57 -15.92 4.14
CA ALA A 99 12.07 -17.25 3.81
C ALA A 99 13.04 -18.35 4.25
N ASP A 100 14.34 -18.17 3.97
CA ASP A 100 15.38 -19.13 4.31
C ASP A 100 15.49 -19.30 5.84
N THR A 101 15.39 -18.20 6.59
CA THR A 101 15.42 -18.22 8.07
C THR A 101 14.21 -18.94 8.66
N LEU A 102 13.00 -18.67 8.14
CA LEU A 102 11.77 -19.37 8.56
C LEU A 102 11.82 -20.85 8.21
N SER A 103 12.33 -21.19 7.02
CA SER A 103 12.45 -22.57 6.58
C SER A 103 13.50 -23.37 7.37
N ALA A 104 14.57 -22.71 7.85
CA ALA A 104 15.60 -23.33 8.67
C ALA A 104 15.16 -23.61 10.12
N THR A 105 14.10 -22.94 10.60
CA THR A 105 13.62 -23.07 11.99
C THR A 105 12.21 -23.67 12.02
N PRO A 106 12.06 -25.00 11.96
CA PRO A 106 10.75 -25.64 11.92
C PRO A 106 9.94 -25.37 13.20
N PRO A 107 8.60 -25.36 13.11
CA PRO A 107 7.75 -25.02 14.24
C PRO A 107 7.97 -25.98 15.41
N GLY A 108 8.12 -25.42 16.61
CA GLY A 108 8.26 -26.20 17.84
C GLY A 108 7.08 -27.14 18.09
N LYS A 109 7.25 -28.13 18.98
CA LYS A 109 6.25 -29.19 19.23
C LYS A 109 4.91 -28.68 19.81
N THR A 110 4.86 -27.45 20.31
CA THR A 110 3.67 -26.87 20.95
C THR A 110 2.73 -26.24 19.92
N ALA A 111 1.43 -26.26 20.21
CA ALA A 111 0.41 -25.60 19.37
C ALA A 111 0.71 -24.10 19.19
N LYS A 112 1.10 -23.41 20.27
CA LYS A 112 1.45 -21.99 20.26
C LYS A 112 2.67 -21.68 19.38
N ALA A 113 3.66 -22.58 19.31
CA ALA A 113 4.81 -22.41 18.42
C ALA A 113 4.42 -22.58 16.95
N ARG A 114 3.53 -23.53 16.63
CA ARG A 114 2.98 -23.71 15.28
C ARG A 114 2.13 -22.53 14.83
N GLU A 115 1.31 -21.98 15.71
CA GLU A 115 0.51 -20.77 15.43
C GLU A 115 1.38 -19.55 15.15
N ARG A 116 2.46 -19.36 15.91
CA ARG A 116 3.43 -18.29 15.65
C ARG A 116 4.08 -18.47 14.29
N TYR A 117 4.59 -19.67 14.01
CA TYR A 117 5.20 -20.00 12.72
C TYR A 117 4.26 -19.77 11.53
N ALA A 118 2.98 -20.18 11.65
CA ALA A 118 1.98 -19.94 10.62
C ALA A 118 1.69 -18.45 10.39
N ARG A 119 1.66 -17.64 11.48
CA ARG A 119 1.53 -16.18 11.39
C ARG A 119 2.73 -15.55 10.69
N ASP A 120 3.93 -15.98 11.02
CA ASP A 120 5.17 -15.42 10.45
C ASP A 120 5.26 -15.75 8.94
N TRP A 121 4.85 -16.95 8.52
CA TRP A 121 4.71 -17.31 7.10
C TRP A 121 3.61 -16.52 6.37
N ALA A 122 2.46 -16.29 7.01
CA ALA A 122 1.38 -15.50 6.42
C ALA A 122 1.81 -14.05 6.18
N ALA A 123 2.53 -13.45 7.12
CA ALA A 123 3.08 -12.10 6.97
C ALA A 123 4.13 -12.04 5.84
N LEU A 124 5.04 -13.03 5.75
CA LEU A 124 6.00 -13.09 4.64
C LEU A 124 5.31 -13.22 3.28
N PHE A 125 4.25 -14.03 3.21
CA PHE A 125 3.48 -14.20 1.99
C PHE A 125 2.77 -12.90 1.58
N GLU A 126 2.19 -12.18 2.54
CA GLU A 126 1.57 -10.88 2.31
C GLU A 126 2.60 -9.85 1.81
N ASP A 127 3.77 -9.76 2.45
CA ASP A 127 4.87 -8.90 2.00
C ASP A 127 5.32 -9.23 0.57
N ALA A 128 5.47 -10.52 0.25
CA ALA A 128 5.85 -10.99 -1.08
C ALA A 128 4.78 -10.69 -2.15
N LEU A 129 3.51 -10.83 -1.78
CA LEU A 129 2.39 -10.46 -2.64
C LEU A 129 2.43 -8.95 -2.95
N MET A 130 2.71 -8.13 -1.94
CA MET A 130 2.77 -6.68 -2.08
C MET A 130 3.95 -6.23 -2.92
N GLU A 131 5.15 -6.79 -2.73
CA GLU A 131 6.33 -6.47 -3.57
C GLU A 131 6.07 -6.82 -5.04
N ARG A 132 5.47 -8.00 -5.29
CA ARG A 132 5.11 -8.44 -6.64
C ARG A 132 4.03 -7.54 -7.25
N LEU A 133 3.05 -7.11 -6.47
CA LEU A 133 2.01 -6.17 -6.93
C LEU A 133 2.62 -4.81 -7.30
N HIS A 134 3.60 -4.34 -6.52
CA HIS A 134 4.37 -3.12 -6.80
C HIS A 134 5.13 -3.22 -8.13
N LEU A 135 5.81 -4.33 -8.38
CA LEU A 135 6.55 -4.57 -9.63
C LEU A 135 5.62 -4.61 -10.85
N VAL A 136 4.46 -5.26 -10.72
CA VAL A 136 3.45 -5.31 -11.79
C VAL A 136 2.87 -3.91 -12.08
N ALA A 137 2.65 -3.11 -11.04
CA ALA A 137 2.18 -1.73 -11.22
C ALA A 137 3.23 -0.84 -11.92
N LEU A 138 4.49 -0.93 -11.51
CA LEU A 138 5.60 -0.20 -12.15
C LEU A 138 5.80 -0.59 -13.61
N TYR A 139 5.65 -1.88 -13.93
CA TYR A 139 5.77 -2.37 -15.29
C TYR A 139 4.62 -1.89 -16.19
N ALA A 140 3.38 -1.90 -15.68
CA ALA A 140 2.23 -1.35 -16.41
C ALA A 140 2.41 0.16 -16.69
N ASP A 141 2.79 0.95 -15.68
CA ASP A 141 3.02 2.39 -15.85
C ASP A 141 4.20 2.68 -16.81
N PHE A 142 5.16 1.76 -16.97
CA PHE A 142 6.22 1.87 -17.98
C PHE A 142 5.70 1.57 -19.39
N GLN A 143 4.87 0.54 -19.54
CA GLN A 143 4.27 0.19 -20.83
C GLN A 143 3.36 1.30 -21.36
N ASP A 144 2.53 1.89 -20.51
CA ASP A 144 1.63 2.99 -20.89
C ASP A 144 2.43 4.19 -21.42
N ARG A 145 3.49 4.59 -20.69
CA ARG A 145 4.39 5.68 -21.14
C ARG A 145 5.11 5.37 -22.46
N LEU A 146 5.44 4.11 -22.70
CA LEU A 146 6.08 3.69 -23.95
C LEU A 146 5.08 3.74 -25.12
N ILE A 147 3.83 3.33 -24.89
CA ILE A 147 2.75 3.40 -25.88
C ILE A 147 2.43 4.86 -26.24
N ASP A 148 2.31 5.74 -25.24
CA ASP A 148 2.05 7.17 -25.48
C ASP A 148 3.15 7.79 -26.34
N ARG A 149 4.41 7.52 -26.00
CA ARG A 149 5.57 8.04 -26.73
C ARG A 149 5.63 7.54 -28.18
N LEU A 150 5.31 6.27 -28.42
CA LEU A 150 5.25 5.70 -29.77
C LEU A 150 4.08 6.25 -30.59
N THR A 151 2.97 6.57 -29.92
CA THR A 151 1.77 7.15 -30.53
C THR A 151 1.99 8.61 -30.93
N ASP A 152 2.65 9.39 -30.07
CA ASP A 152 3.01 10.79 -30.35
C ASP A 152 4.00 10.92 -31.51
N LEU A 153 4.97 9.99 -31.60
CA LEU A 153 5.91 9.91 -32.72
C LEU A 153 5.21 9.69 -34.07
N HIS A 154 4.12 8.89 -34.10
CA HIS A 154 3.36 8.62 -35.33
C HIS A 154 2.38 9.73 -35.73
N ARG A 155 2.09 10.72 -34.88
CA ARG A 155 1.18 11.84 -35.21
C ARG A 155 1.89 13.03 -35.84
N HIS A 156 3.22 13.01 -35.91
CA HIS A 156 4.06 14.09 -36.43
C HIS A 156 4.76 13.76 -37.76
N ASP A 157 4.47 12.60 -38.35
CA ASP A 157 4.77 12.24 -39.76
C ASP A 157 3.48 12.34 -40.60
#